data_AF-A0A1B6KHJ6-F1
#
_entry.id   AF-A0A1B6KHJ6-F1
#
_cell.length_a   1.000
_cell.length_b   1.000
_cell.length_c   1.000
_cell.angle_alpha   90.00
_cell.angle_beta   90.00
_cell.angle_gamma   90.00
#
_symmetry.space_group_name_H-M   'P 1'
#
loop_
_entity.id
_entity.type
_entity.pdbx_description
1 polymer ?
#
loop_
_entity_poly.entity_id
_entity_poly.type
_entity_poly.pdbx_seq_one_letter_code
_entity_poly.pdbx_strand_id
1 'polypeptide(L)'
;MQDVTRRYAPQWMTVTRRQRVDETWWRETVAPYAPRPSHREREEDEDLDRQLHDKPLPTSVTEYKNHPLYALRRNLLKFEAIYPPDAPPLGFVRGEPVYSRGCVVELHTRETWIKQAKLVRRNEEPYKIVKARPKWDKVSQTVINDLPLPLFGHWQVEDYIPPIAVDGKVPRNEYGNVELYKPCMLPGGTVHLQVPQLARVARKLSIDCAPAVVGWEFSGGGSHPVLDGFIVCEEFKDILLDAWDKEMDESAKRAKEKMEARVYGNWKKLIKGLLIRERLKARYDFGVPTPEKKKKPQAKPSTSKS
;
A
#
# COMPACT_ATOMS: atom_id res chain seq x y z
N MET A 1 33.69 -5.37 3.83
CA MET A 1 33.15 -6.74 3.76
C MET A 1 32.41 -6.86 2.45
N GLN A 2 32.86 -7.79 1.61
CA GLN A 2 32.29 -8.08 0.29
C GLN A 2 31.81 -9.53 0.28
N ASP A 3 30.70 -9.79 -0.39
CA ASP A 3 30.18 -11.15 -0.52
C ASP A 3 30.89 -11.90 -1.64
N VAL A 4 31.79 -12.80 -1.26
CA VAL A 4 32.59 -13.62 -2.18
C VAL A 4 31.95 -14.97 -2.49
N THR A 5 30.71 -15.23 -2.06
CA THR A 5 30.04 -16.54 -2.24
C THR A 5 29.99 -16.94 -3.71
N ARG A 6 29.81 -15.98 -4.62
CA ARG A 6 29.80 -16.19 -6.08
C ARG A 6 31.04 -16.90 -6.62
N ARG A 7 32.20 -16.64 -6.01
CA ARG A 7 33.50 -17.19 -6.39
C ARG A 7 33.64 -18.66 -6.03
N TYR A 8 33.08 -19.05 -4.89
CA TYR A 8 33.27 -20.39 -4.31
C TYR A 8 32.08 -21.33 -4.52
N ALA A 9 30.90 -20.80 -4.84
CA ALA A 9 29.71 -21.59 -5.08
C ALA A 9 29.58 -22.01 -6.55
N PRO A 10 29.91 -23.27 -6.93
CA PRO A 10 29.81 -23.72 -8.32
C PRO A 10 28.37 -23.63 -8.85
N GLN A 11 27.40 -23.95 -7.99
CA GLN A 11 25.96 -23.93 -8.26
C GLN A 11 25.28 -22.62 -7.83
N TRP A 12 26.00 -21.49 -7.92
CA TRP A 12 25.51 -20.17 -7.53
C TRP A 12 24.12 -19.84 -8.11
N MET A 13 23.94 -20.00 -9.43
CA MET A 13 22.73 -19.59 -10.14
C MET A 13 21.51 -20.51 -9.94
N THR A 14 21.70 -21.71 -9.36
CA THR A 14 20.66 -22.74 -9.26
C THR A 14 20.29 -23.06 -7.82
N VAL A 15 21.20 -23.68 -7.07
CA VAL A 15 20.93 -24.19 -5.71
C VAL A 15 21.26 -23.15 -4.66
N THR A 16 22.47 -22.59 -4.68
CA THR A 16 22.97 -21.71 -3.62
C THR A 16 22.10 -20.47 -3.48
N ARG A 17 21.72 -19.82 -4.59
CA ARG A 17 20.83 -18.64 -4.56
C ARG A 17 19.47 -18.92 -3.92
N ARG A 18 18.89 -20.11 -4.12
CA ARG A 18 17.57 -20.46 -3.57
C ARG A 18 17.60 -20.72 -2.07
N GLN A 19 18.76 -21.02 -1.50
CA GLN A 19 18.96 -21.25 -0.07
C GLN A 19 19.32 -19.97 0.69
N ARG A 20 19.57 -18.88 -0.04
CA ARG A 20 19.92 -17.59 0.57
C ARG A 20 18.69 -16.87 1.06
N VAL A 21 18.94 -15.98 2.02
CA VAL A 21 17.99 -14.98 2.48
C VAL A 21 17.64 -14.00 1.37
N ASP A 22 16.65 -13.15 1.61
CA ASP A 22 16.26 -12.10 0.68
C ASP A 22 17.47 -11.24 0.25
N GLU A 23 17.63 -11.06 -1.07
CA GLU A 23 18.79 -10.39 -1.65
C GLU A 23 18.79 -8.89 -1.35
N THR A 24 17.62 -8.26 -1.26
CA THR A 24 17.52 -6.83 -0.94
C THR A 24 17.94 -6.57 0.50
N TRP A 25 17.43 -7.37 1.43
CA TRP A 25 17.82 -7.33 2.83
C TRP A 25 19.30 -7.63 3.03
N TRP A 26 19.84 -8.65 2.36
CA TRP A 26 21.26 -8.99 2.45
C TRP A 26 22.15 -7.86 1.96
N ARG A 27 21.83 -7.29 0.79
CA ARG A 27 22.58 -6.17 0.22
C ARG A 27 22.56 -4.96 1.15
N GLU A 28 21.41 -4.61 1.71
CA GLU A 28 21.27 -3.51 2.68
C GLU A 28 22.05 -3.78 3.98
N THR A 29 22.09 -5.02 4.45
CA THR A 29 22.80 -5.41 5.67
C THR A 29 24.32 -5.36 5.50
N VAL A 30 24.83 -5.72 4.32
CA VAL A 30 26.27 -5.72 4.02
C VAL A 30 26.78 -4.33 3.60
N ALA A 31 25.92 -3.47 3.04
CA ALA A 31 26.30 -2.16 2.52
C ALA A 31 27.10 -1.27 3.50
N PRO A 32 26.75 -1.17 4.81
CA PRO A 32 27.53 -0.35 5.76
C PRO A 32 28.96 -0.84 5.96
N TYR A 33 29.20 -2.13 5.73
CA TYR A 33 30.52 -2.75 5.84
C TYR A 33 31.27 -2.77 4.52
N ALA A 34 30.65 -2.37 3.41
CA ALA A 34 31.26 -2.43 2.09
C ALA A 34 32.55 -1.58 2.04
N PRO A 35 33.62 -2.09 1.40
CA PRO A 35 34.81 -1.29 1.15
C PRO A 35 34.49 -0.08 0.25
N ARG A 36 35.40 0.89 0.18
CA ARG A 36 35.27 2.00 -0.77
C ARG A 36 35.39 1.44 -2.19
N PRO A 37 34.50 1.81 -3.14
CA PRO A 37 34.55 1.33 -4.50
C PRO A 37 35.95 1.48 -5.11
N SER A 38 36.57 0.36 -5.43
CA SER A 38 37.90 0.31 -6.04
C SER A 38 37.81 -0.21 -7.48
N HIS A 39 38.75 0.21 -8.33
CA HIS A 39 38.89 -0.32 -9.70
C HIS A 39 39.01 -1.85 -9.68
N ARG A 40 39.79 -2.38 -8.73
CA ARG A 40 40.01 -3.82 -8.55
C ARG A 40 38.71 -4.58 -8.22
N GLU A 41 37.83 -3.97 -7.43
CA GLU A 41 36.56 -4.60 -7.05
C GLU A 41 35.62 -4.67 -8.26
N ARG A 42 35.60 -3.61 -9.06
CA ARG A 42 34.83 -3.59 -10.30
C ARG A 42 35.33 -4.63 -11.30
N GLU A 43 36.64 -4.76 -11.47
CA GLU A 43 37.23 -5.78 -12.34
C GLU A 43 36.90 -7.20 -11.84
N GLU A 44 36.95 -7.44 -10.52
CA GLU A 44 36.58 -8.74 -9.95
C GLU A 44 35.09 -9.06 -10.17
N ASP A 45 34.19 -8.07 -10.01
CA ASP A 45 32.77 -8.26 -10.28
C ASP A 45 32.50 -8.55 -11.77
N GLU A 46 33.17 -7.84 -12.69
CA GLU A 46 33.09 -8.07 -14.13
C GLU A 46 33.64 -9.46 -14.51
N ASP A 47 34.72 -9.92 -13.87
CA ASP A 47 35.26 -11.28 -14.04
C ASP A 47 34.30 -12.35 -13.54
N LEU A 48 33.70 -12.15 -12.37
CA LEU A 48 32.71 -13.08 -11.81
C LEU A 48 31.45 -13.12 -12.66
N ASP A 49 31.03 -12.01 -13.25
CA ASP A 49 29.91 -11.97 -14.21
C ASP A 49 30.26 -12.75 -15.48
N ARG A 50 31.45 -12.56 -16.06
CA ARG A 50 31.91 -13.31 -17.24
C ARG A 50 31.94 -14.81 -16.97
N GLN A 51 32.57 -15.24 -15.87
CA GLN A 51 32.63 -16.65 -15.49
C GLN A 51 31.25 -17.28 -15.33
N LEU A 52 30.24 -16.52 -14.90
CA LEU A 52 28.88 -17.02 -14.76
C LEU A 52 28.14 -17.13 -16.10
N HIS A 53 28.43 -16.26 -17.06
CA HIS A 53 27.88 -16.33 -18.42
C HIS A 53 28.50 -17.46 -19.24
N ASP A 54 29.79 -17.74 -19.04
CA ASP A 54 30.51 -18.82 -19.72
C ASP A 54 30.14 -20.22 -19.20
N LYS A 55 29.43 -20.32 -18.08
CA LYS A 55 28.94 -21.61 -17.56
C LYS A 55 27.99 -22.25 -18.58
N PRO A 56 28.10 -23.57 -18.79
CA PRO A 56 27.21 -24.28 -19.70
C PRO A 56 25.75 -24.16 -19.23
N LEU A 57 24.83 -24.27 -20.19
CA LEU A 57 23.40 -24.28 -19.92
C LEU A 57 23.04 -25.40 -18.92
N PRO A 58 22.15 -25.14 -17.95
CA PRO A 58 21.65 -26.17 -17.04
C PRO A 58 21.08 -27.37 -17.81
N THR A 59 21.41 -28.59 -17.38
CA THR A 59 20.98 -29.82 -18.06
C THR A 59 19.58 -30.27 -17.59
N SER A 60 19.19 -29.88 -16.39
CA SER A 60 17.88 -30.19 -15.80
C SER A 60 16.89 -29.04 -15.96
N VAL A 61 15.67 -29.38 -16.36
CA VAL A 61 14.53 -28.46 -16.47
C VAL A 61 14.23 -27.74 -15.15
N THR A 62 14.39 -28.44 -14.01
CA THR A 62 14.07 -27.91 -12.68
C THR A 62 15.00 -26.77 -12.26
N GLU A 63 16.20 -26.73 -12.81
CA GLU A 63 17.20 -25.68 -12.54
C GLU A 63 16.82 -24.35 -13.20
N TYR A 64 16.08 -24.37 -14.32
CA TYR A 64 15.59 -23.17 -15.00
C TYR A 64 14.46 -22.45 -14.25
N LYS A 65 13.83 -23.07 -13.25
CA LYS A 65 12.79 -22.41 -12.46
C LYS A 65 13.40 -21.25 -11.66
N ASN A 66 12.96 -20.02 -11.87
CA ASN A 66 13.52 -18.82 -11.23
C ASN A 66 15.04 -18.63 -11.46
N HIS A 67 15.59 -19.14 -12.56
CA HIS A 67 16.99 -18.94 -12.90
C HIS A 67 17.25 -17.47 -13.27
N PRO A 68 18.34 -16.84 -12.80
CA PRO A 68 18.60 -15.40 -13.01
C PRO A 68 18.82 -15.02 -14.48
N LEU A 69 19.49 -15.87 -15.26
CA LEU A 69 19.87 -15.56 -16.65
C LEU A 69 18.98 -16.21 -17.71
N TYR A 70 18.24 -17.27 -17.36
CA TYR A 70 17.60 -18.14 -18.34
C TYR A 70 16.15 -18.39 -17.97
N ALA A 71 15.30 -18.52 -18.98
CA ALA A 71 13.89 -18.84 -18.82
C ALA A 71 13.42 -19.84 -19.87
N LEU A 72 12.49 -20.70 -19.46
CA LEU A 72 11.76 -21.60 -20.33
C LEU A 72 10.34 -21.08 -20.50
N ARG A 73 9.76 -21.25 -21.70
CA ARG A 73 8.36 -20.88 -21.99
C ARG A 73 7.37 -21.48 -20.99
N ARG A 74 7.59 -22.74 -20.59
CA ARG A 74 6.72 -23.45 -19.62
C ARG A 74 6.74 -22.85 -18.21
N ASN A 75 7.81 -22.13 -17.84
CA ASN A 75 8.02 -21.58 -16.51
C ASN A 75 7.59 -20.11 -16.40
N LEU A 76 7.09 -19.51 -17.48
CA LEU A 76 6.62 -18.12 -17.48
C LEU A 76 5.37 -18.00 -16.61
N LEU A 77 5.33 -16.94 -15.81
CA LEU A 77 4.14 -16.64 -15.02
C LEU A 77 2.98 -16.22 -15.91
N LYS A 78 1.77 -16.21 -15.32
CA LYS A 78 0.53 -15.82 -16.01
C LYS A 78 0.66 -14.48 -16.72
N PHE A 79 1.27 -13.49 -16.07
CA PHE A 79 1.46 -12.14 -16.57
C PHE A 79 2.85 -11.89 -17.19
N GLU A 80 3.60 -12.95 -17.52
CA GLU A 80 4.88 -12.84 -18.22
C GLU A 80 4.75 -13.35 -19.66
N ALA A 81 5.58 -12.81 -20.55
CA ALA A 81 5.81 -13.37 -21.87
C ALA A 81 7.25 -13.13 -22.32
N ILE A 82 7.63 -13.72 -23.46
CA ILE A 82 8.93 -13.45 -24.09
C ILE A 82 8.72 -12.35 -25.13
N TYR A 83 9.59 -11.35 -25.12
CA TYR A 83 9.66 -10.28 -26.10
C TYR A 83 11.13 -9.98 -26.45
N PRO A 84 11.45 -9.73 -27.73
CA PRO A 84 10.60 -9.83 -28.92
C PRO A 84 10.02 -11.24 -29.17
N PRO A 85 8.91 -11.39 -29.92
CA PRO A 85 8.28 -12.69 -30.20
C PRO A 85 9.21 -13.69 -30.91
N ASP A 86 10.11 -13.13 -31.73
CA ASP A 86 11.14 -13.76 -32.54
C ASP A 86 12.49 -13.85 -31.83
N ALA A 87 12.54 -13.60 -30.51
CA ALA A 87 13.77 -13.69 -29.74
C ALA A 87 14.50 -15.03 -29.99
N PRO A 88 15.81 -15.00 -30.34
CA PRO A 88 16.53 -16.21 -30.67
C PRO A 88 16.72 -17.07 -29.40
N PRO A 89 16.51 -18.39 -29.48
CA PRO A 89 16.83 -19.28 -28.37
C PRO A 89 18.35 -19.35 -28.18
N LEU A 90 18.81 -19.25 -26.93
CA LEU A 90 20.23 -19.39 -26.57
C LEU A 90 20.70 -20.85 -26.64
N GLY A 91 19.77 -21.79 -26.62
CA GLY A 91 20.03 -23.21 -26.73
C GLY A 91 18.77 -24.03 -26.49
N PHE A 92 18.93 -25.34 -26.36
CA PHE A 92 17.83 -26.27 -26.14
C PHE A 92 18.13 -27.19 -24.96
N VAL A 93 17.14 -27.37 -24.10
CA VAL A 93 17.18 -28.37 -23.04
C VAL A 93 16.06 -29.38 -23.26
N ARG A 94 16.42 -30.65 -23.53
CA ARG A 94 15.45 -31.72 -23.82
C ARG A 94 14.44 -31.35 -24.92
N GLY A 95 14.91 -30.67 -25.97
CA GLY A 95 14.09 -30.21 -27.09
C GLY A 95 13.31 -28.91 -26.86
N GLU A 96 13.39 -28.30 -25.67
CA GLU A 96 12.73 -27.01 -25.41
C GLU A 96 13.69 -25.83 -25.58
N PRO A 97 13.26 -24.76 -26.28
CA PRO A 97 14.07 -23.56 -26.45
C PRO A 97 14.26 -22.81 -25.12
N VAL A 98 15.51 -22.49 -24.83
CA VAL A 98 15.94 -21.67 -23.69
C VAL A 98 16.09 -20.23 -24.15
N TYR A 99 15.46 -19.30 -23.43
CA TYR A 99 15.54 -17.87 -23.71
C TYR A 99 16.35 -17.16 -22.62
N SER A 100 16.94 -16.03 -22.96
CA SER A 100 17.46 -15.10 -21.96
C SER A 100 16.32 -14.63 -21.05
N ARG A 101 16.57 -14.58 -19.73
CA ARG A 101 15.61 -13.99 -18.78
C ARG A 101 15.38 -12.51 -19.06
N GLY A 102 16.34 -11.82 -19.70
CA GLY A 102 16.18 -10.44 -20.15
C GLY A 102 15.12 -10.25 -21.25
N CYS A 103 14.78 -11.32 -21.99
CA CYS A 103 13.66 -11.30 -22.93
C CYS A 103 12.31 -11.56 -22.23
N VAL A 104 12.31 -11.95 -20.95
CA VAL A 104 11.06 -12.12 -20.21
C VAL A 104 10.59 -10.76 -19.73
N VAL A 105 9.40 -10.40 -20.17
CA VAL A 105 8.78 -9.12 -19.89
C VAL A 105 7.47 -9.32 -19.14
N GLU A 106 7.21 -8.43 -18.20
CA GLU A 106 5.93 -8.35 -17.52
C GLU A 106 4.89 -7.67 -18.42
N LEU A 107 3.70 -8.25 -18.44
CA LEU A 107 2.55 -7.73 -19.14
C LEU A 107 1.52 -7.25 -18.14
N HIS A 108 0.88 -6.14 -18.46
CA HIS A 108 -0.13 -5.53 -17.61
C HIS A 108 -1.42 -5.28 -18.37
N THR A 109 -2.54 -5.21 -17.63
CA THR A 109 -3.82 -4.77 -18.18
C THR A 109 -3.76 -3.27 -18.49
N ARG A 110 -4.69 -2.80 -19.32
CA ARG A 110 -4.81 -1.36 -19.64
C ARG A 110 -4.96 -0.51 -18.36
N GLU A 111 -5.74 -0.98 -17.40
CA GLU A 111 -5.92 -0.33 -16.08
C GLU A 111 -4.63 -0.29 -15.26
N THR A 112 -3.84 -1.36 -15.23
CA THR A 112 -2.56 -1.39 -14.51
C THR A 112 -1.53 -0.48 -15.18
N TRP A 113 -1.53 -0.36 -16.51
CA TRP A 113 -0.67 0.61 -17.20
C TRP A 113 -1.01 2.07 -16.84
N ILE A 114 -2.29 2.40 -16.67
CA ILE A 114 -2.71 3.75 -16.21
C ILE A 114 -2.10 4.07 -14.84
N LYS A 115 -2.06 3.10 -13.92
CA LYS A 115 -1.39 3.27 -12.61
C LYS A 115 0.11 3.56 -12.72
N GLN A 116 0.73 3.17 -13.83
CA GLN A 116 2.13 3.47 -14.13
C GLN A 116 2.31 4.77 -14.92
N ALA A 117 1.25 5.56 -15.11
CA ALA A 117 1.17 6.74 -15.98
C ALA A 117 1.47 6.42 -17.46
N LYS A 118 0.92 5.31 -17.95
CA LYS A 118 1.04 4.88 -19.36
C LYS A 118 -0.31 4.51 -19.94
N LEU A 119 -0.50 4.79 -21.22
CA LEU A 119 -1.70 4.41 -21.99
C LEU A 119 -1.32 3.38 -23.05
N VAL A 120 -2.15 2.36 -23.21
CA VAL A 120 -2.04 1.47 -24.38
C VAL A 120 -2.44 2.26 -25.61
N ARG A 121 -1.61 2.18 -26.66
CA ARG A 121 -1.84 2.86 -27.95
C ARG A 121 -3.22 2.50 -28.51
N ARG A 122 -3.80 3.40 -29.31
CA ARG A 122 -5.10 3.17 -29.95
C ARG A 122 -4.97 2.02 -30.95
N ASN A 123 -5.97 1.13 -30.97
CA ASN A 123 -6.07 -0.02 -31.88
C ASN A 123 -4.94 -1.07 -31.76
N GLU A 124 -4.24 -1.10 -30.63
CA GLU A 124 -3.22 -2.10 -30.35
C GLU A 124 -3.84 -3.43 -29.91
N GLU A 125 -3.42 -4.53 -30.52
CA GLU A 125 -3.89 -5.87 -30.15
C GLU A 125 -3.20 -6.38 -28.88
N PRO A 126 -3.91 -7.12 -28.00
CA PRO A 126 -3.30 -7.66 -26.79
C PRO A 126 -2.23 -8.70 -27.12
N TYR A 127 -1.04 -8.54 -26.55
CA TYR A 127 0.06 -9.49 -26.74
C TYR A 127 -0.25 -10.88 -26.18
N LYS A 128 -1.00 -10.93 -25.07
CA LYS A 128 -1.40 -12.17 -24.41
C LYS A 128 -2.79 -12.00 -23.82
N ILE A 129 -3.68 -12.97 -24.05
CA ILE A 129 -4.98 -13.03 -23.40
C ILE A 129 -4.94 -14.16 -22.38
N VAL A 130 -5.24 -13.85 -21.12
CA VAL A 130 -5.30 -14.83 -20.04
C VAL A 130 -6.69 -14.87 -19.43
N LYS A 131 -7.00 -15.93 -18.68
CA LYS A 131 -8.26 -16.00 -17.92
C LYS A 131 -8.22 -15.01 -16.77
N ALA A 132 -9.24 -14.17 -16.60
CA ALA A 132 -9.37 -13.26 -15.47
C ALA A 132 -9.61 -14.04 -14.16
N ARG A 133 -9.57 -13.34 -13.02
CA ARG A 133 -10.04 -13.93 -11.77
C ARG A 133 -11.57 -14.11 -11.83
N PRO A 134 -12.12 -15.19 -11.28
CA PRO A 134 -13.57 -15.36 -11.19
C PRO A 134 -14.22 -14.13 -10.53
N LYS A 135 -15.30 -13.64 -11.14
CA LYS A 135 -16.04 -12.48 -10.65
C LYS A 135 -17.47 -12.88 -10.37
N TRP A 136 -17.98 -12.50 -9.20
CA TRP A 136 -19.39 -12.62 -8.87
C TRP A 136 -20.17 -11.59 -9.68
N ASP A 137 -21.08 -12.04 -10.54
CA ASP A 137 -22.01 -11.16 -11.23
C ASP A 137 -23.29 -11.02 -10.40
N LYS A 138 -23.61 -9.76 -10.06
CA LYS A 138 -24.77 -9.41 -9.25
C LYS A 138 -26.07 -9.57 -10.03
N VAL A 139 -26.03 -9.46 -11.36
CA VAL A 139 -27.22 -9.54 -12.21
C VAL A 139 -27.62 -11.01 -12.39
N SER A 140 -26.68 -11.85 -12.80
CA SER A 140 -26.94 -13.29 -12.98
C SER A 140 -26.93 -14.09 -11.67
N GLN A 141 -26.48 -13.51 -10.55
CA GLN A 141 -26.24 -14.18 -9.26
C GLN A 141 -25.36 -15.44 -9.40
N THR A 142 -24.43 -15.43 -10.35
CA THR A 142 -23.51 -16.54 -10.61
C THR A 142 -22.07 -16.06 -10.69
N VAL A 143 -21.14 -16.99 -10.45
CA VAL A 143 -19.71 -16.73 -10.65
C VAL A 143 -19.39 -16.89 -12.12
N ILE A 144 -19.00 -15.80 -12.77
CA ILE A 144 -18.48 -15.85 -14.12
C ILE A 144 -17.01 -16.25 -14.04
N ASN A 145 -16.70 -17.41 -14.61
CA ASN A 145 -15.34 -17.92 -14.76
C ASN A 145 -14.79 -17.59 -16.14
N ASP A 146 -13.47 -17.65 -16.28
CA ASP A 146 -12.78 -17.64 -17.58
C ASP A 146 -13.00 -16.42 -18.49
N LEU A 147 -13.39 -15.27 -17.91
CA LEU A 147 -13.43 -14.00 -18.65
C LEU A 147 -12.07 -13.69 -19.29
N PRO A 148 -12.01 -13.31 -20.58
CA PRO A 148 -10.74 -12.98 -21.22
C PRO A 148 -10.17 -11.68 -20.63
N LEU A 149 -8.90 -11.72 -20.25
CA LEU A 149 -8.14 -10.59 -19.71
C LEU A 149 -7.01 -10.25 -20.69
N PRO A 150 -7.15 -9.19 -21.49
CA PRO A 150 -6.11 -8.74 -22.40
C PRO A 150 -4.93 -8.12 -21.63
N LEU A 151 -3.72 -8.52 -22.01
CA LEU A 151 -2.47 -8.02 -21.44
C LEU A 151 -1.59 -7.40 -22.51
N PHE A 152 -0.90 -6.33 -22.14
CA PHE A 152 -0.06 -5.52 -23.02
C PHE A 152 1.34 -5.36 -22.43
N GLY A 153 2.34 -5.29 -23.30
CA GLY A 153 3.74 -5.06 -22.93
C GLY A 153 4.13 -3.58 -22.96
N HIS A 154 5.34 -3.27 -22.48
CA HIS A 154 5.84 -1.88 -22.42
C HIS A 154 6.04 -1.23 -23.82
N TRP A 155 6.15 -2.02 -24.89
CA TRP A 155 6.31 -1.52 -26.27
C TRP A 155 4.98 -1.10 -26.91
N GLN A 156 3.86 -1.52 -26.31
CA GLN A 156 2.49 -1.28 -26.76
C GLN A 156 1.86 -0.03 -26.13
N VAL A 157 2.63 0.66 -25.29
CA VAL A 157 2.16 1.80 -24.50
C VAL A 157 2.91 3.08 -24.86
N GLU A 158 2.27 4.19 -24.55
CA GLU A 158 2.79 5.55 -24.61
C GLU A 158 2.62 6.22 -23.25
N ASP A 159 3.34 7.30 -23.01
CA ASP A 159 3.23 8.03 -21.74
C ASP A 159 1.86 8.72 -21.65
N TYR A 160 1.25 8.63 -20.47
CA TYR A 160 -0.03 9.28 -20.19
C TYR A 160 0.18 10.79 -20.16
N ILE A 161 -0.51 11.50 -21.05
CA ILE A 161 -0.56 12.97 -21.04
C ILE A 161 -1.81 13.38 -20.27
N PRO A 162 -1.66 14.01 -19.08
CA PRO A 162 -2.81 14.43 -18.30
C PRO A 162 -3.58 15.55 -19.02
N PRO A 163 -4.92 15.58 -18.89
CA PRO A 163 -5.73 16.67 -19.43
C PRO A 163 -5.37 18.01 -18.76
N ILE A 164 -5.64 19.11 -19.44
CA ILE A 164 -5.42 20.47 -18.90
C ILE A 164 -6.73 20.96 -18.27
N ALA A 165 -6.63 21.70 -17.16
CA ALA A 165 -7.78 22.39 -16.58
C ALA A 165 -8.21 23.58 -17.45
N VAL A 166 -9.52 23.72 -17.66
CA VAL A 166 -10.11 24.77 -18.52
C VAL A 166 -11.22 25.46 -17.74
N ASP A 167 -11.29 26.79 -17.83
CA ASP A 167 -12.30 27.64 -17.17
C ASP A 167 -12.38 27.43 -15.64
N GLY A 168 -11.22 27.24 -15.00
CA GLY A 168 -11.16 27.00 -13.57
C GLY A 168 -11.74 25.66 -13.12
N LYS A 169 -12.01 24.72 -14.04
CA LYS A 169 -12.54 23.39 -13.75
C LYS A 169 -11.48 22.30 -13.90
N VAL A 170 -11.45 21.42 -12.92
CA VAL A 170 -10.55 20.27 -12.89
C VAL A 170 -11.14 19.14 -13.75
N PRO A 171 -10.35 18.55 -14.69
CA PRO A 171 -10.79 17.42 -15.50
C PRO A 171 -10.93 16.17 -14.63
N ARG A 172 -12.08 15.51 -14.68
CA ARG A 172 -12.45 14.36 -13.83
C ARG A 172 -12.74 13.10 -14.64
N ASN A 173 -12.61 11.95 -13.99
CA ASN A 173 -13.11 10.68 -14.50
C ASN A 173 -14.64 10.56 -14.34
N GLU A 174 -15.22 9.44 -14.82
CA GLU A 174 -16.67 9.16 -14.76
C GLU A 174 -17.22 9.15 -13.32
N TYR A 175 -16.37 8.95 -12.32
CA TYR A 175 -16.72 8.94 -10.90
C TYR A 175 -16.60 10.32 -10.25
N GLY A 176 -16.19 11.35 -10.99
CA GLY A 176 -16.03 12.72 -10.48
C GLY A 176 -14.71 12.97 -9.74
N ASN A 177 -13.75 12.05 -9.81
CA ASN A 177 -12.46 12.13 -9.14
C ASN A 177 -11.32 12.26 -10.17
N VAL A 178 -10.11 12.52 -9.72
CA VAL A 178 -8.91 12.48 -10.57
C VAL A 178 -8.01 11.33 -10.12
N GLU A 179 -7.56 10.52 -11.07
CA GLU A 179 -6.61 9.44 -10.81
C GLU A 179 -5.18 10.00 -10.81
N LEU A 180 -4.57 10.06 -9.62
CA LEU A 180 -3.25 10.65 -9.40
C LEU A 180 -2.32 9.59 -8.78
N TYR A 181 -1.98 8.56 -9.54
CA TYR A 181 -1.08 7.49 -9.07
C TYR A 181 0.40 7.90 -9.07
N LYS A 182 0.76 8.85 -9.95
CA LYS A 182 2.10 9.43 -10.05
C LYS A 182 2.02 10.95 -10.14
N PRO A 183 3.04 11.69 -9.69
CA PRO A 183 3.07 13.15 -9.81
C PRO A 183 2.90 13.67 -11.24
N CYS A 184 3.36 12.95 -12.25
CA CYS A 184 3.21 13.32 -13.66
C CYS A 184 1.78 13.19 -14.21
N MET A 185 0.85 12.61 -13.46
CA MET A 185 -0.56 12.51 -13.84
C MET A 185 -1.38 13.75 -13.41
N LEU A 186 -0.74 14.73 -12.76
CA LEU A 186 -1.39 15.96 -12.34
C LEU A 186 -1.87 16.74 -13.58
N PRO A 187 -3.17 17.10 -13.65
CA PRO A 187 -3.68 17.92 -14.74
C PRO A 187 -2.93 19.25 -14.88
N GLY A 188 -2.67 19.66 -16.12
CA GLY A 188 -1.98 20.92 -16.38
C GLY A 188 -2.78 22.11 -15.83
N GLY A 189 -2.10 23.07 -15.20
CA GLY A 189 -2.74 24.23 -14.56
C GLY A 189 -3.44 23.91 -13.22
N THR A 190 -3.15 22.74 -12.63
CA THR A 190 -3.70 22.35 -11.33
C THR A 190 -2.59 22.05 -10.32
N VAL A 191 -2.97 22.08 -9.04
CA VAL A 191 -2.13 21.78 -7.90
C VAL A 191 -2.80 20.72 -7.02
N HIS A 192 -2.01 19.81 -6.47
CA HIS A 192 -2.46 18.82 -5.50
C HIS A 192 -2.22 19.34 -4.08
N LEU A 193 -3.29 19.45 -3.30
CA LEU A 193 -3.30 19.97 -1.93
C LEU A 193 -3.75 18.87 -0.95
N GLN A 194 -2.83 18.41 -0.11
CA GLN A 194 -3.09 17.41 0.93
C GLN A 194 -3.58 18.05 2.23
N VAL A 195 -4.68 18.80 2.12
CA VAL A 195 -5.26 19.57 3.23
C VAL A 195 -6.61 18.98 3.63
N PRO A 196 -6.84 18.64 4.92
CA PRO A 196 -8.09 18.02 5.34
C PRO A 196 -9.26 18.99 5.25
N GLN A 197 -10.46 18.48 4.95
CA GLN A 197 -11.70 19.27 4.90
C GLN A 197 -11.74 20.39 3.83
N LEU A 198 -10.75 20.46 2.93
CA LEU A 198 -10.66 21.50 1.89
C LEU A 198 -11.91 21.53 0.98
N ALA A 199 -12.49 20.38 0.65
CA ALA A 199 -13.73 20.31 -0.14
C ALA A 199 -14.90 21.09 0.45
N ARG A 200 -14.99 21.20 1.79
CA ARG A 200 -16.04 21.97 2.45
C ARG A 200 -15.84 23.47 2.24
N VAL A 201 -14.60 23.93 2.36
CA VAL A 201 -14.21 25.34 2.16
C VAL A 201 -14.42 25.73 0.69
N ALA A 202 -13.93 24.90 -0.23
CA ALA A 202 -14.09 25.12 -1.66
C ALA A 202 -15.55 25.25 -2.09
N ARG A 203 -16.44 24.42 -1.52
CA ARG A 203 -17.88 24.49 -1.79
C ARG A 203 -18.51 25.81 -1.32
N LYS A 204 -18.05 26.40 -0.20
CA LYS A 204 -18.55 27.70 0.27
C LYS A 204 -18.13 28.85 -0.63
N LEU A 205 -16.94 28.74 -1.24
CA LEU A 205 -16.39 29.72 -2.15
C LEU A 205 -16.77 29.49 -3.62
N SER A 206 -17.56 28.45 -3.91
CA SER A 206 -17.93 28.04 -5.27
C SER A 206 -16.73 27.77 -6.19
N ILE A 207 -15.62 27.31 -5.61
CA ILE A 207 -14.39 26.95 -6.33
C ILE A 207 -14.43 25.45 -6.67
N ASP A 208 -14.07 25.12 -7.91
CA ASP A 208 -14.02 23.73 -8.37
C ASP A 208 -12.88 22.96 -7.72
N CYS A 209 -13.20 21.81 -7.16
CA CYS A 209 -12.26 20.98 -6.42
C CYS A 209 -12.62 19.51 -6.66
N ALA A 210 -11.61 18.68 -6.95
CA ALA A 210 -11.79 17.26 -7.20
C ALA A 210 -10.91 16.45 -6.24
N PRO A 211 -11.41 15.37 -5.62
CA PRO A 211 -10.58 14.51 -4.79
C PRO A 211 -9.59 13.72 -5.66
N ALA A 212 -8.37 13.52 -5.16
CA ALA A 212 -7.34 12.76 -5.85
C ALA A 212 -7.34 11.31 -5.36
N VAL A 213 -7.52 10.36 -6.29
CA VAL A 213 -7.38 8.91 -6.04
C VAL A 213 -5.92 8.54 -6.25
N VAL A 214 -5.21 8.27 -5.15
CA VAL A 214 -3.78 7.91 -5.18
C VAL A 214 -3.55 6.40 -5.16
N GLY A 215 -4.56 5.63 -4.80
CA GLY A 215 -4.43 4.18 -4.65
C GLY A 215 -5.77 3.49 -4.42
N TRP A 216 -5.68 2.21 -4.09
CA TRP A 216 -6.83 1.36 -3.79
C TRP A 216 -6.52 0.51 -2.56
N GLU A 217 -7.44 0.50 -1.60
CA GLU A 217 -7.38 -0.33 -0.41
C GLU A 217 -8.35 -1.51 -0.57
N PHE A 218 -7.91 -2.70 -0.17
CA PHE A 218 -8.72 -3.91 -0.21
C PHE A 218 -9.08 -4.32 1.22
N SER A 219 -10.19 -3.77 1.71
CA SER A 219 -10.70 -4.04 3.06
C SER A 219 -12.14 -4.54 3.00
N GLY A 220 -12.55 -5.34 3.99
CA GLY A 220 -13.94 -5.82 4.10
C GLY A 220 -14.45 -6.67 2.92
N GLY A 221 -13.57 -7.31 2.15
CA GLY A 221 -13.96 -8.09 0.95
C GLY A 221 -14.29 -7.23 -0.27
N GLY A 222 -14.04 -5.92 -0.21
CA GLY A 222 -14.22 -4.97 -1.31
C GLY A 222 -12.90 -4.30 -1.74
N SER A 223 -13.01 -3.43 -2.75
CA SER A 223 -11.94 -2.51 -3.15
C SER A 223 -12.46 -1.08 -3.05
N HIS A 224 -11.72 -0.25 -2.35
CA HIS A 224 -12.10 1.14 -2.03
C HIS A 224 -11.01 2.09 -2.53
N PRO A 225 -11.35 3.19 -3.22
CA PRO A 225 -10.36 4.16 -3.65
C PRO A 225 -9.77 4.89 -2.43
N VAL A 226 -8.45 4.95 -2.35
CA VAL A 226 -7.74 5.75 -1.36
C VAL A 226 -7.69 7.18 -1.88
N LEU A 227 -8.48 8.05 -1.24
CA LEU A 227 -8.51 9.48 -1.53
C LEU A 227 -7.47 10.18 -0.67
N ASP A 228 -6.56 10.90 -1.31
CA ASP A 228 -5.54 11.67 -0.61
C ASP A 228 -5.48 13.09 -1.19
N GLY A 229 -5.92 14.06 -0.39
CA GLY A 229 -5.96 15.46 -0.78
C GLY A 229 -6.95 15.75 -1.92
N PHE A 230 -6.80 16.95 -2.45
CA PHE A 230 -7.68 17.53 -3.46
C PHE A 230 -6.86 18.21 -4.55
N ILE A 231 -7.35 18.15 -5.78
CA ILE A 231 -6.80 18.86 -6.92
C ILE A 231 -7.67 20.09 -7.18
N VAL A 232 -7.00 21.23 -7.36
CA VAL A 232 -7.61 22.54 -7.60
C VAL A 232 -6.81 23.23 -8.71
N CYS A 233 -7.45 24.07 -9.50
CA CYS A 233 -6.74 24.97 -10.42
C CYS A 233 -5.78 25.89 -9.65
N GLU A 234 -4.61 26.12 -10.23
CA GLU A 234 -3.52 26.88 -9.60
C GLU A 234 -3.96 28.31 -9.21
N GLU A 235 -4.83 28.92 -10.03
CA GLU A 235 -5.40 30.25 -9.84
C GLU A 235 -6.14 30.44 -8.50
N PHE A 236 -6.73 29.37 -7.96
CA PHE A 236 -7.54 29.42 -6.74
C PHE A 236 -6.81 28.91 -5.50
N LYS A 237 -5.54 28.49 -5.64
CA LYS A 237 -4.76 27.90 -4.56
C LYS A 237 -4.69 28.80 -3.33
N ASP A 238 -4.24 30.03 -3.52
CA ASP A 238 -3.97 30.94 -2.40
C ASP A 238 -5.27 31.37 -1.71
N ILE A 239 -6.32 31.66 -2.50
CA ILE A 239 -7.66 31.99 -1.99
C ILE A 239 -8.23 30.85 -1.13
N LEU A 240 -8.06 29.60 -1.56
CA LEU A 240 -8.54 28.44 -0.81
C LEU A 240 -7.75 28.21 0.49
N LEU A 241 -6.43 28.37 0.47
CA LEU A 241 -5.59 28.17 1.64
C LEU A 241 -5.92 29.23 2.71
N ASP A 242 -6.01 30.50 2.33
CA ASP A 242 -6.37 31.59 3.24
C ASP A 242 -7.76 31.39 3.87
N ALA A 243 -8.72 30.93 3.07
CA ALA A 243 -10.06 30.64 3.55
C ALA A 243 -10.10 29.40 4.46
N TRP A 244 -9.25 28.41 4.17
CA TRP A 244 -9.12 27.21 4.98
C TRP A 244 -8.52 27.53 6.34
N ASP A 245 -7.45 28.34 6.41
CA ASP A 245 -6.82 28.76 7.66
C ASP A 245 -7.83 29.47 8.56
N LYS A 246 -8.61 30.41 8.00
CA LYS A 246 -9.69 31.09 8.73
C LYS A 246 -10.75 30.12 9.26
N GLU A 247 -11.18 29.15 8.45
CA GLU A 247 -12.17 28.17 8.88
C GLU A 247 -11.62 27.22 9.95
N MET A 248 -10.34 26.87 9.89
CA MET A 248 -9.68 26.07 10.92
C MET A 248 -9.61 26.81 12.25
N ASP A 249 -9.24 28.09 12.24
CA ASP A 249 -9.23 28.93 13.44
C ASP A 249 -10.61 29.05 14.09
N GLU A 250 -11.66 29.30 13.28
CA GLU A 250 -13.03 29.36 13.77
C GLU A 250 -13.54 28.01 14.29
N SER A 251 -13.13 26.91 13.65
CA SER A 251 -13.46 25.55 14.09
C SER A 251 -12.79 25.23 15.43
N ALA A 252 -11.51 25.60 15.57
CA ALA A 252 -10.74 25.42 16.81
C ALA A 252 -11.35 26.23 17.97
N LYS A 253 -11.73 27.49 17.72
CA LYS A 253 -12.43 28.33 18.71
C LYS A 253 -13.74 27.68 19.17
N ARG A 254 -14.60 27.27 18.24
CA ARG A 254 -15.87 26.58 18.55
C ARG A 254 -15.66 25.24 19.26
N ALA A 255 -14.62 24.49 18.93
CA ALA A 255 -14.28 23.24 19.61
C ALA A 255 -13.85 23.49 21.06
N LYS A 256 -13.04 24.54 21.29
CA LYS A 256 -12.63 24.97 22.63
C LYS A 256 -13.83 25.39 23.47
N GLU A 257 -14.73 26.23 22.94
CA GLU A 257 -15.96 26.64 23.62
C GLU A 257 -16.85 25.45 23.98
N LYS A 258 -17.03 24.49 23.06
CA LYS A 258 -17.79 23.26 23.32
C LYS A 258 -17.14 22.40 24.40
N MET A 259 -15.81 22.30 24.39
CA MET A 259 -15.06 21.57 25.41
C MET A 259 -15.23 22.23 26.78
N GLU A 260 -15.05 23.54 26.87
CA GLU A 260 -15.25 24.32 28.09
C GLU A 260 -16.69 24.17 28.62
N ALA A 261 -17.70 24.34 27.77
CA ALA A 261 -19.10 24.14 28.14
C ALA A 261 -19.37 22.74 28.69
N ARG A 262 -18.74 21.70 28.11
CA ARG A 262 -18.83 20.31 28.59
C ARG A 262 -18.15 20.14 29.95
N VAL A 263 -16.98 20.74 30.16
CA VAL A 263 -16.26 20.72 31.44
C VAL A 263 -17.11 21.38 32.52
N TYR A 264 -17.62 22.59 32.29
CA TYR A 264 -18.52 23.27 33.23
C TYR A 264 -19.80 22.47 33.50
N GLY A 265 -20.41 21.87 32.46
CA GLY A 265 -21.57 20.99 32.61
C GLY A 265 -21.29 19.77 33.50
N ASN A 266 -20.13 19.15 33.33
CA ASN A 266 -19.70 18.01 34.15
C ASN A 266 -19.43 18.42 35.60
N TRP A 267 -18.76 19.55 35.83
CA TRP A 267 -18.55 20.09 37.17
C TRP A 267 -19.86 20.42 37.87
N LYS A 268 -20.81 21.03 37.16
CA LYS A 268 -22.15 21.31 37.69
C LYS A 268 -22.88 20.02 38.10
N LYS A 269 -22.78 18.95 37.31
CA LYS A 269 -23.35 17.63 37.66
C LYS A 269 -22.66 17.03 38.89
N LEU A 270 -21.32 17.10 38.97
CA LEU A 270 -20.55 16.58 40.10
C LEU A 270 -20.91 17.30 41.41
N ILE A 271 -20.90 18.64 41.41
CA ILE A 271 -21.21 19.47 42.58
C ILE A 271 -22.66 19.21 43.03
N LYS A 272 -23.63 19.19 42.10
CA LYS A 272 -25.02 18.85 42.44
C LYS A 272 -25.13 17.44 43.04
N GLY A 273 -24.41 16.46 42.49
CA GLY A 273 -24.37 15.11 43.03
C GLY A 273 -23.82 15.05 44.46
N LEU A 274 -22.74 15.79 44.74
CA LEU A 274 -22.15 15.89 46.08
C LEU A 274 -23.11 16.56 47.07
N LEU A 275 -23.73 17.68 46.70
CA LEU A 275 -24.71 18.39 47.53
C LEU A 275 -25.95 17.54 47.83
N ILE A 276 -26.46 16.81 46.84
CA ILE A 276 -27.58 15.88 47.04
C ILE A 276 -27.17 14.76 48.00
N ARG A 277 -25.97 14.19 47.83
CA ARG A 277 -25.45 13.15 48.73
C ARG A 277 -25.27 13.65 50.15
N GLU A 278 -24.79 14.88 50.34
CA GLU A 278 -24.62 15.51 51.65
C GLU A 278 -25.98 15.82 52.31
N ARG A 279 -26.93 16.35 51.54
CA ARG A 279 -28.32 16.57 52.00
C ARG A 279 -29.01 15.26 52.39
N LEU A 280 -28.78 14.18 51.64
CA LEU A 280 -29.28 12.86 51.95
C LEU A 280 -28.65 12.33 53.24
N LYS A 281 -27.34 12.48 53.44
CA LYS A 281 -26.65 12.12 54.70
C LYS A 281 -27.18 12.91 55.90
N ALA A 282 -27.53 14.18 55.72
CA ALA A 282 -28.06 15.02 56.81
C ALA A 282 -29.53 14.71 57.17
N ARG A 283 -30.33 14.24 56.20
CA ARG A 283 -31.74 13.87 56.41
C ARG A 283 -31.93 12.42 56.84
N TYR A 284 -31.09 11.54 56.34
CA TYR A 284 -31.03 10.14 56.69
C TYR A 284 -29.66 9.95 57.30
N ASP A 285 -29.58 10.02 58.63
CA ASP A 285 -28.41 9.54 59.34
C ASP A 285 -28.35 8.04 59.10
N PHE A 286 -27.71 7.64 57.98
CA PHE A 286 -27.30 6.27 57.77
C PHE A 286 -26.21 6.03 58.80
N GLY A 287 -26.66 5.73 60.03
CA GLY A 287 -25.84 5.27 61.11
C GLY A 287 -24.90 4.23 60.53
N VAL A 288 -23.62 4.55 60.53
CA VAL A 288 -22.57 3.58 60.28
C VAL A 288 -22.90 2.40 61.17
N PRO A 289 -23.13 1.17 60.65
CA PRO A 289 -23.23 0.02 61.52
C PRO A 289 -21.87 -0.08 62.18
N THR A 290 -21.79 0.32 63.44
CA THR A 290 -20.67 -0.02 64.31
C THR A 290 -20.47 -1.52 64.20
N PRO A 291 -19.26 -2.01 63.86
CA PRO A 291 -19.03 -3.44 63.82
C PRO A 291 -19.29 -3.99 65.22
N GLU A 292 -20.36 -4.77 65.35
CA GLU A 292 -20.70 -5.46 66.59
C GLU A 292 -19.49 -6.29 67.03
N LYS A 293 -18.96 -5.96 68.21
CA LYS A 293 -17.98 -6.80 68.90
C LYS A 293 -18.62 -8.18 69.12
N LYS A 294 -18.21 -9.18 68.32
CA LYS A 294 -18.51 -10.59 68.59
C LYS A 294 -18.09 -10.92 70.02
N LYS A 295 -19.07 -11.11 70.91
CA LYS A 295 -18.87 -11.71 72.22
C LYS A 295 -18.31 -13.12 71.99
N LYS A 296 -17.09 -13.37 72.48
CA LYS A 296 -16.51 -14.71 72.55
C LYS A 296 -17.45 -15.63 73.34
N PRO A 297 -17.76 -16.85 72.88
CA PRO A 297 -18.52 -17.81 73.68
C PRO A 297 -17.71 -18.20 74.93
N GLN A 298 -18.36 -18.09 76.09
CA GLN A 298 -17.83 -18.56 77.37
C GLN A 298 -17.64 -20.08 77.32
N ALA A 299 -16.43 -20.53 77.65
CA ALA A 299 -16.10 -21.94 77.81
C ALA A 299 -16.91 -22.52 78.99
N LYS A 300 -17.55 -23.67 78.75
CA LYS A 300 -18.15 -24.49 79.81
C LYS A 300 -17.01 -25.06 80.69
N PRO A 301 -17.18 -25.08 82.02
CA PRO A 301 -16.16 -25.57 82.93
C PRO A 301 -15.95 -27.09 82.80
N SER A 302 -14.68 -27.48 82.76
CA SER A 302 -14.21 -28.86 82.85
C SER A 302 -14.59 -29.46 84.21
N THR A 303 -15.46 -30.47 84.20
CA THR A 303 -15.59 -31.40 85.32
C THR A 303 -14.44 -32.41 85.24
N SER A 304 -13.42 -32.21 86.07
CA SER A 304 -12.52 -33.28 86.48
C SER A 304 -13.28 -34.21 87.43
N LYS A 305 -13.44 -35.48 87.04
CA LYS A 305 -13.56 -36.56 88.01
C LYS A 305 -12.18 -37.23 88.11
N SER A 306 -11.70 -37.31 89.34
CA SER A 306 -10.76 -38.33 89.79
C SER A 306 -11.26 -39.73 89.49
#